data_AF-K2G6S0-F1
#
_entry.id   AF-K2G6S0-F1
#
_cell.length_a   1.000
_cell.length_b   1.000
_cell.length_c   1.000
_cell.angle_alpha   90.00
_cell.angle_beta   90.00
_cell.angle_gamma   90.00
#
_symmetry.space_group_name_H-M   'P 1'
#
loop_
_entity.id
_entity.type
_entity.pdbx_description
1 polymer ?
#
loop_
_entity_poly.entity_id
_entity_poly.type
_entity_poly.pdbx_seq_one_letter_code
_entity_poly.pdbx_strand_id
1 'polypeptide(L)'
;MIPQTNLQYDRELNEQENQKLVNKLKKSENFQRIAKAMHSDSKQAKVRSGHKVHYELEGDNTNLKLLLVELESEKIVYYQESTSAERIQEDMYGAKGDKSKNQAVIFRINEGDVVETTGAYSERLSKDFLSAELRSEDEVSTSAWYDGCYPGFNYCGADCGTRGSSGGGVPQGPYDQCCLEHDNCWANFGTNDCGCDCRLKSCAAANVLHAPVALHTILMSWFPREEGCTC
;
A
#
# COMPACT_ATOMS: atom_id res chain seq x y z
N MET A 1 -13.06 6.47 -7.80
CA MET A 1 -12.77 7.74 -7.08
C MET A 1 -12.15 7.48 -5.71
N ILE A 2 -10.87 7.84 -5.59
CA ILE A 2 -10.11 7.79 -4.34
C ILE A 2 -10.35 9.12 -3.61
N PRO A 3 -10.67 9.13 -2.30
CA PRO A 3 -11.09 10.34 -1.57
C PRO A 3 -9.95 11.31 -1.22
N GLN A 4 -10.35 12.50 -0.76
CA GLN A 4 -9.49 13.57 -0.27
C GLN A 4 -8.83 13.23 1.08
N THR A 5 -7.53 12.86 1.09
CA THR A 5 -6.75 12.60 2.32
C THR A 5 -5.83 13.75 2.72
N ASN A 6 -5.80 14.07 4.01
CA ASN A 6 -4.64 14.74 4.60
C ASN A 6 -3.74 13.75 5.33
N LEU A 7 -2.72 13.20 4.66
CA LEU A 7 -1.68 12.43 5.35
C LEU A 7 -0.83 13.36 6.19
N GLN A 8 -0.95 13.23 7.50
CA GLN A 8 -0.09 13.87 8.47
C GLN A 8 0.85 12.83 9.06
N TYR A 9 2.14 13.03 8.85
CA TYR A 9 3.14 12.31 9.58
C TYR A 9 3.01 12.68 11.07
N ASP A 10 2.72 11.69 11.91
CA ASP A 10 2.61 11.89 13.36
C ASP A 10 4.01 11.76 13.97
N ARG A 11 4.59 10.55 13.93
CA ARG A 11 5.92 10.28 14.49
C ARG A 11 6.45 8.89 14.13
N GLU A 12 7.73 8.67 14.42
CA GLU A 12 8.30 7.32 14.48
C GLU A 12 7.69 6.54 15.65
N LEU A 13 7.52 5.23 15.45
CA LEU A 13 7.15 4.30 16.50
C LEU A 13 8.33 4.10 17.45
N ASN A 14 8.04 4.06 18.75
CA ASN A 14 9.08 3.75 19.73
C ASN A 14 9.40 2.25 19.73
N GLU A 15 10.50 1.89 20.39
CA GLU A 15 10.99 0.50 20.46
C GLU A 15 9.94 -0.47 20.99
N GLN A 16 9.15 -0.07 21.99
CA GLN A 16 8.11 -0.93 22.56
C GLN A 16 6.96 -1.18 21.58
N GLU A 17 6.53 -0.15 20.84
CA GLU A 17 5.53 -0.24 19.78
C GLU A 17 6.01 -1.14 18.63
N ASN A 18 7.25 -0.92 18.16
CA ASN A 18 7.90 -1.75 17.16
C ASN A 18 7.98 -3.21 17.59
N GLN A 19 8.42 -3.47 18.82
CA GLN A 19 8.56 -4.81 19.34
C GLN A 19 7.19 -5.50 19.48
N LYS A 20 6.14 -4.76 19.86
CA LYS A 20 4.77 -5.28 19.93
C LYS A 20 4.26 -5.69 18.54
N LEU A 21 4.44 -4.83 17.54
CA LEU A 21 3.99 -5.10 16.17
C LEU A 21 4.78 -6.25 15.53
N VAL A 22 6.10 -6.28 15.64
CA VAL A 22 6.88 -7.38 15.06
C VAL A 22 6.58 -8.72 15.75
N ASN A 23 6.27 -8.71 17.06
CA ASN A 23 5.84 -9.93 17.76
C ASN A 23 4.45 -10.41 17.34
N LYS A 24 3.53 -9.47 17.04
CA LYS A 24 2.24 -9.79 16.42
C LYS A 24 2.46 -10.39 15.03
N LEU A 25 3.28 -9.73 14.21
CA LEU A 25 3.60 -10.16 12.84
C LEU A 25 4.22 -11.57 12.81
N LYS A 26 5.19 -11.87 13.69
CA LYS A 26 5.81 -13.20 13.80
C LYS A 26 4.81 -14.34 14.09
N LYS A 27 3.66 -14.03 14.71
CA LYS A 27 2.58 -14.98 15.00
C LYS A 27 1.56 -15.09 13.87
N SER A 28 1.57 -14.17 12.90
CA SER A 28 0.67 -14.20 11.75
C SER A 28 1.03 -15.34 10.80
N GLU A 29 0.04 -16.12 10.40
CA GLU A 29 0.20 -17.18 9.40
C GLU A 29 0.66 -16.59 8.05
N ASN A 30 0.04 -15.49 7.62
CA ASN A 30 0.38 -14.81 6.37
C ASN A 30 1.85 -14.40 6.32
N PHE A 31 2.36 -13.84 7.42
CA PHE A 31 3.76 -13.47 7.53
C PHE A 31 4.70 -14.68 7.43
N GLN A 32 4.36 -15.78 8.11
CA GLN A 32 5.15 -17.00 8.05
C GLN A 32 5.18 -17.59 6.62
N ARG A 33 4.05 -17.53 5.91
CA ARG A 33 3.94 -18.00 4.53
C ARG A 33 4.75 -17.13 3.57
N ILE A 34 4.68 -15.82 3.69
CA ILE A 34 5.49 -14.87 2.91
C ILE A 34 6.99 -15.09 3.17
N ALA A 35 7.41 -15.18 4.45
CA ALA A 35 8.80 -15.44 4.80
C ALA A 35 9.32 -16.76 4.22
N LYS A 36 8.49 -17.82 4.28
CA LYS A 36 8.82 -19.12 3.70
C LYS A 36 8.98 -19.07 2.18
N ALA A 37 8.09 -18.35 1.47
CA ALA A 37 8.18 -18.17 0.02
C ALA A 37 9.44 -17.40 -0.39
N MET A 38 9.87 -16.45 0.44
CA MET A 38 11.17 -15.77 0.26
C MET A 38 12.39 -16.64 0.61
N HIS A 39 12.19 -17.88 1.05
CA HIS A 39 13.20 -18.75 1.63
C HIS A 39 13.96 -18.08 2.78
N SER A 40 13.21 -17.57 3.76
CA SER A 40 13.75 -16.90 4.94
C SER A 40 13.13 -17.39 6.23
N ASP A 41 13.89 -17.25 7.32
CA ASP A 41 13.42 -17.57 8.66
C ASP A 41 12.71 -16.36 9.27
N SER A 42 11.39 -16.48 9.48
CA SER A 42 10.56 -15.45 10.11
C SER A 42 11.03 -15.08 11.53
N LYS A 43 11.82 -15.93 12.21
CA LYS A 43 12.40 -15.60 13.52
C LYS A 43 13.45 -14.50 13.44
N GLN A 44 14.14 -14.38 12.31
CA GLN A 44 15.20 -13.38 12.09
C GLN A 44 14.65 -11.98 11.82
N ALA A 45 13.32 -11.81 11.72
CA ALA A 45 12.71 -10.51 11.50
C ALA A 45 13.18 -9.45 12.50
N LYS A 46 13.73 -8.37 11.95
CA LYS A 46 14.16 -7.16 12.64
C LYS A 46 13.44 -5.96 12.05
N VAL A 47 12.95 -5.08 12.91
CA VAL A 47 12.35 -3.82 12.46
C VAL A 47 13.45 -2.92 11.87
N ARG A 48 13.21 -2.40 10.67
CA ARG A 48 14.06 -1.41 10.00
C ARG A 48 13.55 0.00 10.24
N SER A 49 12.25 0.18 10.07
CA SER A 49 11.53 1.42 10.35
C SER A 49 10.12 1.11 10.81
N GLY A 50 9.57 2.04 11.59
CA GLY A 50 8.21 1.97 12.08
C GLY A 50 7.66 3.38 12.21
N HIS A 51 6.52 3.65 11.58
CA HIS A 51 5.93 4.99 11.55
C HIS A 51 4.47 4.93 11.95
N LYS A 52 4.04 5.97 12.66
CA LYS A 52 2.64 6.28 12.87
C LYS A 52 2.27 7.43 11.95
N VAL A 53 1.25 7.21 11.14
CA VAL A 53 0.70 8.22 10.24
C VAL A 53 -0.77 8.38 10.58
N HIS A 54 -1.24 9.62 10.58
CA HIS A 54 -2.65 9.92 10.76
C HIS A 54 -3.17 10.55 9.48
N TYR A 55 -4.39 10.20 9.08
CA TYR A 55 -5.06 10.94 8.04
C TYR A 55 -6.56 11.02 8.28
N GLU A 56 -7.17 12.07 7.74
CA GLU A 56 -8.61 12.24 7.67
C GLU A 56 -9.08 12.00 6.24
N LEU A 57 -10.13 11.19 6.09
CA LEU A 57 -10.80 10.91 4.82
C LEU A 57 -12.30 11.13 4.94
N GLU A 58 -12.83 12.15 4.26
CA GLU A 58 -14.26 12.45 4.24
C GLU A 58 -14.90 12.53 5.65
N GLY A 59 -14.15 12.99 6.65
CA GLY A 59 -14.58 13.09 8.06
C GLY A 59 -14.21 11.87 8.92
N ASP A 60 -13.71 10.78 8.32
CA ASP A 60 -13.23 9.61 9.03
C ASP A 60 -11.75 9.74 9.38
N ASN A 61 -11.46 9.62 10.67
CA ASN A 61 -10.10 9.66 11.21
C ASN A 61 -9.47 8.28 11.17
N THR A 62 -8.46 8.09 10.33
CA THR A 62 -7.70 6.85 10.25
C THR A 62 -6.31 7.02 10.86
N ASN A 63 -5.91 6.05 11.67
CA ASN A 63 -4.53 5.91 12.15
C ASN A 63 -3.88 4.74 11.42
N LEU A 64 -2.68 4.95 10.91
CA LEU A 64 -1.86 3.93 10.29
C LEU A 64 -0.65 3.64 11.17
N LYS A 65 -0.31 2.36 11.29
CA LYS A 65 1.02 1.92 11.73
C LYS A 65 1.67 1.19 10.57
N LEU A 66 2.77 1.76 10.10
CA LEU A 66 3.57 1.21 9.01
C LEU A 66 4.81 0.60 9.63
N LEU A 67 5.17 -0.61 9.20
CA LEU A 67 6.34 -1.33 9.70
C LEU A 67 7.09 -1.95 8.53
N LEU A 68 8.35 -1.58 8.38
CA LEU A 68 9.28 -2.26 7.50
C LEU A 68 10.12 -3.23 8.30
N VAL A 69 10.07 -4.50 7.93
CA VAL A 69 10.78 -5.59 8.61
C VAL A 69 11.78 -6.20 7.66
N GLU A 70 13.03 -6.31 8.08
CA GLU A 70 14.04 -7.08 7.36
C GLU A 70 14.12 -8.50 7.91
N LEU A 71 14.07 -9.48 7.02
CA LEU A 71 14.35 -10.88 7.34
C LEU A 71 15.84 -11.16 7.14
N GLU A 72 16.36 -10.79 5.98
CA GLU A 72 17.75 -10.96 5.54
C GLU A 72 18.09 -9.82 4.56
N SER A 73 19.36 -9.72 4.15
CA SER A 73 19.76 -8.77 3.11
C SER A 73 18.90 -8.92 1.85
N GLU A 74 18.32 -7.81 1.38
CA GLU A 74 17.41 -7.74 0.21
C GLU A 74 16.10 -8.51 0.36
N LYS A 75 15.72 -8.93 1.58
CA LYS A 75 14.43 -9.59 1.86
C LYS A 75 13.70 -8.85 2.97
N ILE A 76 12.67 -8.13 2.58
CA ILE A 76 11.89 -7.26 3.46
C ILE A 76 10.42 -7.66 3.45
N VAL A 77 9.71 -7.29 4.51
CA VAL A 77 8.27 -7.35 4.59
C VAL A 77 7.77 -5.96 5.00
N TYR A 78 6.85 -5.44 4.22
CA TYR A 78 6.07 -4.27 4.60
C TYR A 78 4.78 -4.74 5.27
N TYR A 79 4.46 -4.14 6.40
CA TYR A 79 3.22 -4.35 7.14
C TYR A 79 2.55 -3.02 7.40
N GLN A 80 1.24 -2.99 7.19
CA GLN A 80 0.38 -1.86 7.46
C GLN A 80 -0.79 -2.32 8.33
N GLU A 81 -1.06 -1.57 9.40
CA GLU A 81 -2.26 -1.68 10.21
C GLU A 81 -3.01 -0.34 10.13
N SER A 82 -4.21 -0.33 9.56
CA SER A 82 -5.09 0.84 9.59
C SER A 82 -6.15 0.68 10.67
N THR A 83 -6.50 1.76 11.34
CA THR A 83 -7.56 1.81 12.35
C THR A 83 -8.46 3.02 12.10
N SER A 84 -9.73 2.78 11.78
CA SER A 84 -10.76 3.79 11.56
C SER A 84 -12.08 3.35 12.21
N ALA A 85 -12.72 4.22 13.01
CA ALA A 85 -14.01 3.95 13.66
C ALA A 85 -14.14 2.53 14.27
N GLU A 86 -13.11 2.08 15.00
CA GLU A 86 -12.95 0.75 15.61
C GLU A 86 -12.67 -0.43 14.66
N ARG A 87 -12.62 -0.22 13.34
CA ARG A 87 -12.19 -1.23 12.38
C ARG A 87 -10.68 -1.30 12.33
N ILE A 88 -10.13 -2.50 12.33
CA ILE A 88 -8.71 -2.76 12.10
C ILE A 88 -8.58 -3.53 10.80
N GLN A 89 -7.78 -3.00 9.88
CA GLN A 89 -7.40 -3.72 8.67
C GLN A 89 -5.88 -3.87 8.65
N GLU A 90 -5.44 -5.04 8.18
CA GLU A 90 -4.02 -5.39 8.08
C GLU A 90 -3.69 -5.77 6.64
N ASP A 91 -2.65 -5.15 6.11
CA ASP A 91 -2.10 -5.46 4.79
C ASP A 91 -0.61 -5.77 4.94
N MET A 92 -0.12 -6.73 4.17
CA MET A 92 1.31 -7.05 4.14
C MET A 92 1.74 -7.62 2.80
N TYR A 93 2.99 -7.32 2.44
CA TYR A 93 3.66 -7.95 1.31
C TYR A 93 5.16 -8.10 1.60
N GLY A 94 5.74 -9.17 1.06
CA GLY A 94 7.18 -9.41 1.07
C GLY A 94 7.81 -8.91 -0.22
N ALA A 95 9.07 -8.51 -0.17
CA ALA A 95 9.86 -8.19 -1.34
C ALA A 95 11.25 -8.83 -1.23
N LYS A 96 11.69 -9.46 -2.31
CA LYS A 96 13.03 -10.04 -2.46
C LYS A 96 13.73 -9.46 -3.68
N GLY A 97 14.95 -8.96 -3.49
CA GLY A 97 15.73 -8.34 -4.56
C GLY A 97 16.61 -9.35 -5.26
N ASP A 98 16.69 -9.23 -6.59
CA ASP A 98 17.67 -9.90 -7.43
C ASP A 98 18.52 -8.83 -8.15
N LYS A 99 19.61 -8.42 -7.49
CA LYS A 99 20.56 -7.43 -8.02
C LYS A 99 21.16 -7.87 -9.35
N SER A 100 21.34 -9.17 -9.56
CA SER A 100 21.95 -9.67 -10.79
C SER A 100 21.08 -9.43 -12.03
N LYS A 101 19.77 -9.29 -11.83
CA LYS A 101 18.78 -9.06 -12.88
C LYS A 101 18.16 -7.67 -12.84
N ASN A 102 18.53 -6.83 -11.87
CA ASN A 102 17.89 -5.55 -11.60
C ASN A 102 16.36 -5.72 -11.45
N GLN A 103 15.96 -6.73 -10.67
CA GLN A 103 14.57 -7.16 -10.49
C GLN A 103 14.22 -7.35 -9.02
N ALA A 104 12.94 -7.24 -8.70
CA ALA A 104 12.39 -7.62 -7.41
C ALA A 104 11.22 -8.58 -7.61
N VAL A 105 11.08 -9.53 -6.69
CA VAL A 105 9.92 -10.40 -6.57
C VAL A 105 9.12 -9.95 -5.35
N ILE A 106 7.85 -9.61 -5.57
CA ILE A 106 6.87 -9.30 -4.54
C ILE A 106 6.08 -10.56 -4.22
N PHE A 107 5.86 -10.79 -2.92
CA PHE A 107 5.10 -11.90 -2.37
C PHE A 107 3.89 -11.34 -1.63
N ARG A 108 2.68 -11.76 -2.01
CA ARG A 108 1.44 -11.35 -1.34
C ARG A 108 0.56 -12.55 -1.07
N ILE A 109 -0.37 -12.41 -0.14
CA ILE A 109 -1.44 -13.39 0.06
C ILE A 109 -2.64 -12.99 -0.80
N ASN A 110 -3.12 -13.90 -1.62
CA ASN A 110 -4.33 -13.74 -2.43
C ASN A 110 -5.17 -15.00 -2.28
N GLU A 111 -6.40 -14.88 -1.79
CA GLU A 111 -7.31 -16.03 -1.56
C GLU A 111 -6.67 -17.15 -0.73
N GLY A 112 -5.80 -16.76 0.22
CA GLY A 112 -5.09 -17.72 1.04
C GLY A 112 -3.99 -18.48 0.31
N ASP A 113 -3.46 -17.98 -0.81
CA ASP A 113 -2.25 -18.48 -1.47
C ASP A 113 -1.18 -17.40 -1.59
N VAL A 114 0.10 -17.80 -1.61
CA VAL A 114 1.19 -16.87 -1.87
C VAL A 114 1.30 -16.67 -3.37
N VAL A 115 1.11 -15.44 -3.82
CA VAL A 115 1.28 -15.03 -5.21
C VAL A 115 2.55 -14.22 -5.36
N GLU A 116 3.31 -14.54 -6.41
CA GLU A 116 4.56 -13.87 -6.75
C GLU A 116 4.35 -12.94 -7.94
N THR A 117 4.95 -11.74 -7.88
CA THR A 117 4.96 -10.81 -9.01
C THR A 117 6.36 -10.24 -9.17
N THR A 118 6.89 -10.27 -10.39
CA THR A 118 8.24 -9.78 -10.69
C THR A 118 8.18 -8.45 -11.41
N GLY A 119 9.02 -7.49 -11.01
CA GLY A 119 9.13 -6.18 -11.66
C GLY A 119 10.58 -5.71 -11.77
N ALA A 120 10.81 -4.76 -12.66
CA ALA A 120 12.09 -4.05 -12.74
C ALA A 120 12.34 -3.29 -11.44
N TYR A 121 13.59 -3.29 -10.95
CA TYR A 121 13.91 -2.82 -9.61
C TYR A 121 15.29 -2.15 -9.56
N SER A 122 15.39 -0.91 -9.07
CA SER A 122 16.65 -0.16 -8.96
C SER A 122 17.34 -0.31 -7.59
N GLU A 123 18.19 -1.33 -7.47
CA GLU A 123 19.33 -1.53 -6.55
C GLU A 123 19.27 -1.30 -5.01
N ARG A 124 18.22 -0.80 -4.35
CA ARG A 124 18.14 -0.81 -2.86
C ARG A 124 16.73 -0.97 -2.30
N LEU A 125 16.26 -2.21 -2.15
CA LEU A 125 14.85 -2.49 -1.82
C LEU A 125 14.41 -1.71 -0.58
N SER A 126 15.23 -1.75 0.46
CA SER A 126 14.98 -1.00 1.68
C SER A 126 14.89 0.50 1.41
N LYS A 127 15.77 1.11 0.61
CA LYS A 127 15.75 2.55 0.34
C LYS A 127 14.63 2.98 -0.59
N ASP A 128 14.16 2.17 -1.52
CA ASP A 128 13.03 2.58 -2.37
C ASP A 128 11.73 2.50 -1.59
N PHE A 129 11.56 1.47 -0.74
CA PHE A 129 10.46 1.44 0.22
C PHE A 129 10.58 2.57 1.26
N LEU A 130 11.77 2.82 1.82
CA LEU A 130 12.04 3.89 2.81
C LEU A 130 12.09 5.31 2.25
N SER A 131 12.42 5.51 0.98
CA SER A 131 12.45 6.85 0.35
C SER A 131 11.12 7.22 -0.28
N ALA A 132 10.27 6.22 -0.56
CA ALA A 132 8.85 6.38 -0.75
C ALA A 132 8.10 6.51 0.60
N GLU A 133 8.65 6.00 1.70
CA GLU A 133 8.27 6.40 3.07
C GLU A 133 8.72 7.84 3.32
N LEU A 134 7.81 8.79 3.09
CA LEU A 134 7.68 9.98 3.93
C LEU A 134 8.99 10.79 4.07
N ARG A 135 9.41 11.47 2.99
CA ARG A 135 10.39 12.57 3.13
C ARG A 135 9.86 13.55 4.17
N SER A 136 10.56 13.62 5.30
CA SER A 136 10.16 14.33 6.52
C SER A 136 10.61 15.79 6.58
N GLU A 137 11.17 16.34 5.49
CA GLU A 137 11.73 17.70 5.49
C GLU A 137 11.00 18.66 4.54
N ASP A 138 10.34 18.13 3.52
CA ASP A 138 9.24 18.83 2.91
C ASP A 138 8.02 18.33 3.68
N GLU A 139 7.17 19.23 4.19
CA GLU A 139 5.75 18.88 4.23
C GLU A 139 5.49 18.20 2.89
N VAL A 140 5.15 16.91 2.86
CA VAL A 140 4.38 16.41 1.74
C VAL A 140 3.13 17.24 1.85
N SER A 141 3.13 18.42 1.21
CA SER A 141 1.96 19.23 1.05
C SER A 141 1.15 18.35 0.10
N THR A 142 0.37 17.47 0.72
CA THR A 142 -0.61 16.58 0.12
C THR A 142 -1.72 17.38 -0.58
N SER A 143 -1.57 18.72 -0.61
CA SER A 143 -2.32 19.70 -1.39
C SER A 143 -2.59 19.26 -2.83
N ALA A 144 -1.72 18.44 -3.42
CA ALA A 144 -1.83 17.96 -4.80
C ALA A 144 -2.84 16.81 -5.04
N TRP A 145 -3.40 16.18 -4.00
CA TRP A 145 -4.41 15.10 -4.15
C TRP A 145 -5.86 15.56 -4.01
N TYR A 146 -6.09 16.74 -3.42
CA TYR A 146 -7.43 17.13 -2.99
C TYR A 146 -8.37 17.45 -4.17
N ASP A 147 -7.84 17.96 -5.27
CA ASP A 147 -8.61 18.35 -6.46
C ASP A 147 -7.93 17.83 -7.75
N GLY A 148 -7.70 16.52 -7.84
CA GLY A 148 -7.19 15.91 -9.07
C GLY A 148 -6.38 14.64 -8.87
N CYS A 149 -5.53 14.36 -9.85
CA CYS A 149 -4.81 13.08 -9.94
C CYS A 149 -3.49 13.11 -9.19
N TYR A 150 -3.11 11.96 -8.62
CA TYR A 150 -1.79 11.77 -8.05
C TYR A 150 -0.73 12.24 -9.08
N PRO A 151 0.25 13.08 -8.71
CA PRO A 151 1.28 13.53 -9.63
C PRO A 151 1.97 12.39 -10.41
N GLY A 152 1.81 12.37 -11.73
CA GLY A 152 2.33 11.29 -12.58
C GLY A 152 1.37 10.13 -12.81
N PHE A 153 0.10 10.28 -12.44
CA PHE A 153 -1.00 9.34 -12.69
C PHE A 153 -2.16 10.09 -13.35
N ASN A 154 -2.91 9.40 -14.20
CA ASN A 154 -4.03 9.96 -14.94
C ASN A 154 -5.39 9.54 -14.40
N TYR A 155 -5.43 8.50 -13.57
CA TYR A 155 -6.67 7.86 -13.09
C TYR A 155 -6.71 7.71 -11.57
N CYS A 156 -5.56 7.68 -10.88
CA CYS A 156 -5.54 7.57 -9.42
C CYS A 156 -5.78 8.93 -8.74
N GLY A 157 -7.02 9.21 -8.35
CA GLY A 157 -7.37 10.40 -7.57
C GLY A 157 -8.88 10.69 -7.55
N ALA A 158 -9.23 11.83 -6.95
CA ALA A 158 -10.58 12.37 -7.05
C ALA A 158 -10.74 13.10 -8.39
N ASP A 159 -11.90 12.95 -9.03
CA ASP A 159 -12.24 13.64 -10.28
C ASP A 159 -11.22 13.42 -11.43
N CYS A 160 -10.62 12.22 -11.44
CA CYS A 160 -9.67 11.77 -12.45
C CYS A 160 -10.31 10.93 -13.56
N GLY A 161 -9.55 10.74 -14.63
CA GLY A 161 -9.85 9.78 -15.67
C GLY A 161 -10.81 10.30 -16.74
N THR A 162 -11.48 9.37 -17.43
CA THR A 162 -12.30 9.69 -18.61
C THR A 162 -13.60 10.42 -18.28
N ARG A 163 -14.00 10.42 -17.02
CA ARG A 163 -15.28 10.98 -16.54
C ARG A 163 -15.11 12.12 -15.54
N GLY A 164 -13.88 12.39 -15.12
CA GLY A 164 -13.54 13.50 -14.25
C GLY A 164 -13.11 14.75 -15.02
N SER A 165 -12.90 15.86 -14.30
CA SER A 165 -12.39 17.10 -14.89
C SER A 165 -10.87 17.10 -15.11
N SER A 166 -10.14 16.13 -14.54
CA SER A 166 -8.68 16.03 -14.58
C SER A 166 -8.19 14.66 -15.07
N GLY A 167 -6.95 14.60 -15.58
CA GLY A 167 -6.33 13.36 -16.02
C GLY A 167 -6.90 12.76 -17.31
N GLY A 168 -7.04 11.44 -17.37
CA GLY A 168 -7.52 10.68 -18.52
C GLY A 168 -6.46 10.32 -19.57
N GLY A 169 -6.89 9.83 -20.73
CA GLY A 169 -6.01 9.42 -21.82
C GLY A 169 -5.39 8.03 -21.64
N VAL A 170 -4.07 7.92 -21.74
CA VAL A 170 -3.35 6.65 -21.57
C VAL A 170 -2.89 6.53 -20.12
N PRO A 171 -3.16 5.41 -19.43
CA PRO A 171 -2.64 5.18 -18.09
C PRO A 171 -1.11 5.23 -18.05
N GLN A 172 -0.55 5.85 -17.01
CA GLN A 172 0.89 6.07 -16.87
C GLN A 172 1.68 4.80 -16.49
N GLY A 173 0.98 3.73 -16.11
CA GLY A 173 1.57 2.43 -15.83
C GLY A 173 0.56 1.43 -15.29
N PRO A 174 1.03 0.22 -14.89
CA PRO A 174 0.15 -0.85 -14.42
C PRO A 174 -0.68 -0.49 -13.19
N TYR A 175 -0.17 0.35 -12.31
CA TYR A 175 -0.92 0.79 -11.13
C TYR A 175 -2.00 1.83 -11.50
N ASP A 176 -1.71 2.75 -12.40
CA ASP A 176 -2.68 3.72 -12.92
C ASP A 176 -3.80 3.03 -13.72
N GLN A 177 -3.47 1.94 -14.41
CA GLN A 177 -4.43 1.06 -15.07
C GLN A 177 -5.45 0.46 -14.08
N CYS A 178 -5.02 0.09 -12.86
CA CYS A 178 -5.95 -0.36 -11.82
C CYS A 178 -6.99 0.71 -11.46
N CYS A 179 -6.56 1.97 -11.37
CA CYS A 179 -7.45 3.10 -11.09
C CYS A 179 -8.44 3.35 -12.25
N LEU A 180 -7.98 3.27 -13.51
CA LEU A 180 -8.87 3.33 -14.69
C LEU A 180 -9.95 2.25 -14.63
N GLU A 181 -9.57 1.01 -14.33
CA GLU A 181 -10.51 -0.12 -14.25
C GLU A 181 -11.53 0.06 -13.13
N HIS A 182 -11.10 0.61 -11.99
CA HIS A 182 -11.98 0.96 -10.89
C HIS A 182 -13.00 2.03 -11.27
N ASP A 183 -12.55 3.12 -11.88
CA ASP A 183 -13.45 4.19 -12.32
C ASP A 183 -14.46 3.69 -13.35
N ASN A 184 -14.04 2.82 -14.27
CA ASN A 184 -14.94 2.13 -15.22
C ASN A 184 -15.90 1.16 -14.54
N CYS A 185 -15.49 0.52 -13.44
CA CYS A 185 -16.35 -0.38 -12.68
C CYS A 185 -17.45 0.41 -11.96
N TRP A 186 -17.09 1.44 -11.18
CA TRP A 186 -18.06 2.30 -10.50
C TRP A 186 -19.01 3.01 -11.46
N ALA A 187 -18.51 3.39 -12.63
CA ALA A 187 -19.29 3.91 -13.73
C ALA A 187 -20.45 3.01 -14.19
N ASN A 188 -20.33 1.69 -14.01
CA ASN A 188 -21.31 0.70 -14.45
C ASN A 188 -22.16 0.15 -13.30
N PHE A 189 -21.59 0.05 -12.11
CA PHE A 189 -22.22 -0.61 -10.95
C PHE A 189 -22.58 0.34 -9.81
N GLY A 190 -22.14 1.60 -9.87
CA GLY A 190 -22.32 2.58 -8.81
C GLY A 190 -21.06 2.73 -7.94
N THR A 191 -20.99 3.85 -7.23
CA THR A 191 -19.94 4.11 -6.24
C THR A 191 -20.10 3.18 -5.04
N ASN A 192 -18.98 2.77 -4.43
CA ASN A 192 -18.89 1.88 -3.26
C ASN A 192 -19.26 0.42 -3.53
N ASP A 193 -19.37 -0.01 -4.79
CA ASP A 193 -19.57 -1.42 -5.09
C ASP A 193 -18.38 -2.25 -4.54
N CYS A 194 -18.67 -3.16 -3.60
CA CYS A 194 -17.64 -4.01 -2.97
C CYS A 194 -16.80 -4.76 -4.02
N GLY A 195 -17.43 -5.22 -5.11
CA GLY A 195 -16.75 -5.96 -6.17
C GLY A 195 -15.76 -5.10 -6.95
N CYS A 196 -16.09 -3.83 -7.18
CA CYS A 196 -15.17 -2.85 -7.77
C CYS A 196 -14.00 -2.57 -6.82
N ASP A 197 -14.27 -2.34 -5.54
CA ASP A 197 -13.25 -1.99 -4.56
C ASP A 197 -12.28 -3.14 -4.28
N CYS A 198 -12.78 -4.38 -4.13
CA CYS A 198 -11.92 -5.55 -3.96
C CYS A 198 -11.05 -5.81 -5.20
N ARG A 199 -11.58 -5.58 -6.41
CA ARG A 199 -10.80 -5.67 -7.65
C ARG A 199 -9.70 -4.61 -7.69
N LEU A 200 -10.00 -3.37 -7.29
CA LEU A 200 -9.00 -2.31 -7.18
C LEU A 200 -7.87 -2.71 -6.23
N LYS A 201 -8.18 -3.18 -5.02
CA LYS A 201 -7.16 -3.61 -4.04
C LYS A 201 -6.30 -4.75 -4.58
N SER A 202 -6.92 -5.77 -5.16
CA SER A 202 -6.19 -6.91 -5.71
C SER A 202 -5.25 -6.49 -6.84
N CYS A 203 -5.72 -5.61 -7.74
CA CYS A 203 -4.91 -5.05 -8.83
C CYS A 203 -3.77 -4.17 -8.29
N ALA A 204 -4.07 -3.25 -7.37
CA ALA A 204 -3.10 -2.36 -6.75
C ALA A 204 -1.99 -3.14 -6.02
N ALA A 205 -2.37 -4.16 -5.23
CA ALA A 205 -1.43 -5.03 -4.53
C ALA A 205 -0.53 -5.81 -5.51
N ALA A 206 -1.04 -6.24 -6.65
CA ALA A 206 -0.23 -6.89 -7.69
C ALA A 206 0.76 -5.92 -8.34
N ASN A 207 0.44 -4.63 -8.39
CA ASN A 207 1.24 -3.61 -9.07
C ASN A 207 1.97 -2.66 -8.13
N VAL A 208 2.15 -3.01 -6.85
CA VAL A 208 2.72 -2.13 -5.82
C VAL A 208 4.09 -1.54 -6.19
N LEU A 209 4.91 -2.26 -6.98
CA LEU A 209 6.19 -1.75 -7.50
C LEU A 209 6.06 -0.56 -8.44
N HIS A 210 4.87 -0.30 -8.96
CA HIS A 210 4.56 0.79 -9.89
C HIS A 210 3.81 1.93 -9.20
N ALA A 211 3.72 1.94 -7.87
CA ALA A 211 3.11 3.00 -7.09
C ALA A 211 4.07 3.61 -6.07
N PRO A 212 3.94 4.93 -5.83
CA PRO A 212 4.42 5.53 -4.60
C PRO A 212 3.78 4.85 -3.38
N VAL A 213 4.58 4.59 -2.34
CA VAL A 213 4.11 3.94 -1.10
C VAL A 213 2.92 4.70 -0.51
N ALA A 214 2.97 6.03 -0.44
CA ALA A 214 1.85 6.83 0.06
C ALA A 214 0.53 6.58 -0.71
N LEU A 215 0.60 6.47 -2.04
CA LEU A 215 -0.58 6.15 -2.86
C LEU A 215 -1.14 4.77 -2.51
N HIS A 216 -0.24 3.80 -2.43
CA HIS A 216 -0.61 2.43 -2.11
C HIS A 216 -1.21 2.30 -0.71
N THR A 217 -0.55 2.90 0.28
CA THR A 217 -0.98 2.89 1.68
C THR A 217 -2.40 3.40 1.85
N ILE A 218 -2.72 4.56 1.27
CA ILE A 218 -4.07 5.16 1.33
C ILE A 218 -5.09 4.28 0.62
N LEU A 219 -4.77 3.83 -0.60
CA LEU A 219 -5.69 3.01 -1.39
C LEU A 219 -6.05 1.74 -0.62
N MET A 220 -5.06 1.08 -0.04
CA MET A 220 -5.26 -0.14 0.73
C MET A 220 -6.03 0.12 2.02
N SER A 221 -5.81 1.22 2.73
CA SER A 221 -6.51 1.52 3.98
C SER A 221 -7.93 2.05 3.80
N TRP A 222 -8.24 2.66 2.65
CA TRP A 222 -9.56 3.21 2.38
C TRP A 222 -10.55 2.18 1.83
N PHE A 223 -10.07 1.28 0.97
CA PHE A 223 -10.94 0.29 0.33
C PHE A 223 -10.93 -1.05 1.08
N PRO A 224 -12.04 -1.82 1.04
CA PRO A 224 -13.34 -1.45 0.49
C PRO A 224 -14.08 -0.44 1.39
N ARG A 225 -14.88 0.45 0.77
CA ARG A 225 -15.53 1.55 1.51
C ARG A 225 -16.76 1.10 2.29
N GLU A 226 -17.56 0.20 1.73
CA GLU A 226 -18.83 -0.21 2.34
C GLU A 226 -18.62 -1.22 3.48
N GLU A 227 -19.39 -1.04 4.55
CA GLU A 227 -19.36 -1.92 5.72
C GLU A 227 -19.74 -3.36 5.35
N GLY A 228 -18.94 -4.32 5.81
CA GLY A 228 -19.18 -5.75 5.56
C GLY A 228 -18.68 -6.25 4.21
N CYS A 229 -18.09 -5.40 3.36
CA CYS A 229 -17.33 -5.90 2.22
C CYS A 229 -16.18 -6.78 2.72
N THR A 230 -16.06 -7.98 2.14
CA THR A 230 -14.94 -8.89 2.38
C THR A 230 -14.15 -9.07 1.10
N CYS A 231 -12.90 -8.60 1.15
CA CYS A 231 -11.83 -8.93 0.23
C CYS A 231 -10.79 -9.76 1.05
#